data_AF-A0A2H0FUD8-F1
#
_entry.id   AF-A0A2H0FUD8-F1
#
_cell.length_a   1.000
_cell.length_b   1.000
_cell.length_c   1.000
_cell.angle_alpha   90.00
_cell.angle_beta   90.00
_cell.angle_gamma   90.00
#
_symmetry.space_group_name_H-M   'P 1'
#
loop_
_entity.id
_entity.type
_entity.pdbx_description
1 polymer ?
#
loop_
_entity_poly.entity_id
_entity_poly.type
_entity_poly.pdbx_seq_one_letter_code
_entity_poly.pdbx_strand_id
1 'polypeptide(L)'
;MSTTKRTLAEKLLSAQVAIDNAISDVEIKALLTDYGYDDVRLAEGKALLDSVNQLQQVQQKEYGDQFESTNSLNSIWDSAYSEYMRFIKISRVALKNELAISQKLGLNGERKSSFSGWLAQAKQFYFNALADATVLSKLSSFGITQAKLEAGKTLVEETESKNAIQEKEKGEAQQATLERDNAADQLFEWVADFIVVAHIALEGKPQLLEKLGIVQRS
;
A
#
# COMPACT_ATOMS: atom_id res chain seq x y z
N MET A 1 -13.19 -12.25 -31.60
CA MET A 1 -12.61 -10.95 -31.19
C MET A 1 -12.53 -10.95 -29.67
N SER A 2 -11.33 -10.88 -29.11
CA SER A 2 -11.13 -10.81 -27.65
C SER A 2 -11.70 -9.48 -27.17
N THR A 3 -12.77 -9.51 -26.38
CA THR A 3 -13.26 -8.33 -25.64
C THR A 3 -12.22 -7.99 -24.58
N THR A 4 -11.25 -7.16 -24.94
CA THR A 4 -10.33 -6.56 -23.98
C THR A 4 -11.17 -5.86 -22.90
N LYS A 5 -11.12 -6.37 -21.66
CA LYS A 5 -11.80 -5.73 -20.53
C LYS A 5 -11.26 -4.31 -20.41
N ARG A 6 -12.15 -3.30 -20.44
CA ARG A 6 -11.78 -1.90 -20.20
C ARG A 6 -11.14 -1.77 -18.83
N THR A 7 -10.07 -0.99 -18.74
CA THR A 7 -9.43 -0.58 -17.50
C THR A 7 -10.37 0.30 -16.67
N LEU A 8 -10.09 0.42 -15.36
CA LEU A 8 -10.86 1.31 -14.48
C LEU A 8 -10.86 2.76 -15.03
N ALA A 9 -9.70 3.26 -15.46
CA ALA A 9 -9.55 4.59 -16.03
C ALA A 9 -10.44 4.81 -17.27
N GLU A 10 -10.49 3.84 -18.19
CA GLU A 10 -11.36 3.92 -19.37
C GLU A 10 -12.84 3.92 -18.99
N LYS A 11 -13.23 3.14 -17.98
CA LYS A 11 -14.61 3.13 -17.49
C LYS A 11 -14.99 4.45 -16.82
N LEU A 12 -14.11 5.02 -16.00
CA LEU A 12 -14.34 6.31 -15.35
C LEU A 12 -14.43 7.45 -16.37
N LEU A 13 -13.56 7.46 -17.38
CA LEU A 13 -13.63 8.45 -18.46
C LEU A 13 -14.94 8.32 -19.24
N SER A 14 -15.37 7.09 -19.55
CA SER A 14 -16.65 6.85 -20.23
C SER A 14 -17.84 7.32 -19.39
N ALA A 15 -17.84 7.05 -18.08
CA ALA A 15 -18.88 7.51 -17.15
C ALA A 15 -18.91 9.04 -17.08
N GLN A 16 -17.74 9.68 -16.99
CA GLN A 16 -17.60 11.12 -16.97
C GLN A 16 -18.21 11.78 -18.21
N VAL A 17 -17.83 11.32 -19.40
CA VAL A 17 -18.38 11.85 -20.67
C VAL A 17 -19.91 11.74 -20.69
N ALA A 18 -20.44 10.58 -20.30
CA ALA A 18 -21.88 10.32 -20.29
C ALA A 18 -22.62 11.24 -19.31
N ILE A 19 -22.14 11.36 -18.07
CA ILE A 19 -22.76 12.20 -17.04
C ILE A 19 -22.65 13.70 -17.38
N ASP A 20 -21.46 14.17 -17.74
CA ASP A 20 -21.22 15.59 -18.00
C ASP A 20 -22.03 16.08 -19.21
N ASN A 21 -22.17 15.25 -20.25
CA ASN A 21 -22.97 15.61 -21.43
C ASN A 21 -24.48 15.51 -21.16
N ALA A 22 -24.93 14.56 -20.33
CA ALA A 22 -26.32 14.51 -19.89
C ALA A 22 -26.72 15.73 -19.05
N ILE A 23 -25.78 16.26 -18.25
CA ILE A 23 -26.01 17.46 -17.43
C ILE A 23 -25.96 18.75 -18.26
N SER A 24 -25.07 18.83 -19.26
CA SER A 24 -24.81 20.08 -20.00
C SER A 24 -25.65 20.28 -21.25
N ASP A 25 -26.08 19.21 -21.93
CA ASP A 25 -26.91 19.29 -23.13
C ASP A 25 -28.39 19.39 -22.75
N VAL A 26 -28.98 20.55 -23.03
CA VAL A 26 -30.37 20.87 -22.68
C VAL A 26 -31.37 19.95 -23.39
N GLU A 27 -31.09 19.52 -24.62
CA GLU A 27 -31.99 18.61 -25.35
C GLU A 27 -31.95 17.21 -24.74
N ILE A 28 -30.74 16.70 -24.44
CA ILE A 28 -30.58 15.39 -23.80
C ILE A 28 -31.24 15.38 -22.42
N LYS A 29 -30.97 16.40 -21.61
CA LYS A 29 -31.53 16.51 -20.26
C LYS A 29 -33.06 16.54 -20.25
N ALA A 30 -33.66 17.30 -21.17
CA ALA A 30 -35.12 17.38 -21.29
C ALA A 30 -35.72 15.99 -21.56
N LEU A 31 -35.12 15.22 -22.49
CA LEU A 31 -35.59 13.88 -22.83
C LEU A 31 -35.39 12.88 -21.69
N LEU A 32 -34.27 12.96 -20.97
CA LEU A 32 -33.99 12.09 -19.81
C LEU A 32 -34.92 12.34 -18.63
N THR A 33 -35.38 13.58 -18.45
CA THR A 33 -36.29 13.96 -17.36
C THR A 33 -37.61 13.20 -17.43
N ASP A 34 -38.13 12.98 -18.65
CA ASP A 34 -39.36 12.21 -18.88
C ASP A 34 -39.25 10.74 -18.43
N TYR A 35 -38.03 10.23 -18.29
CA TYR A 35 -37.73 8.86 -17.85
C TYR A 35 -37.10 8.80 -16.44
N GLY A 36 -37.24 9.87 -15.65
CA GLY A 36 -36.83 9.89 -14.24
C GLY A 36 -35.36 10.21 -13.98
N TYR A 37 -34.61 10.61 -15.01
CA TYR A 37 -33.25 11.15 -14.86
C TYR A 37 -33.30 12.68 -14.90
N ASP A 38 -33.87 13.26 -13.84
CA ASP A 38 -33.91 14.71 -13.62
C ASP A 38 -32.56 15.25 -13.10
N ASP A 39 -32.51 16.56 -12.83
CA ASP A 39 -31.30 17.22 -12.31
C ASP A 39 -30.81 16.59 -10.98
N VAL A 40 -31.71 16.08 -10.14
CA VAL A 40 -31.36 15.47 -8.86
C VAL A 40 -30.68 14.12 -9.10
N ARG A 41 -31.26 13.27 -9.96
CA ARG A 41 -30.71 11.96 -10.28
C ARG A 41 -29.38 12.06 -11.04
N LEU A 42 -29.25 13.03 -11.95
CA LEU A 42 -27.98 13.29 -12.64
C LEU A 42 -26.90 13.83 -11.68
N ALA A 43 -27.27 14.68 -10.72
CA ALA A 43 -26.35 15.13 -9.68
C ALA A 43 -25.88 13.99 -8.76
N GLU A 44 -26.72 12.98 -8.49
CA GLU A 44 -26.32 11.76 -7.78
C GLU A 44 -25.22 11.01 -8.54
N GLY A 45 -25.39 10.77 -9.84
CA GLY A 45 -24.36 10.15 -10.68
C GLY A 45 -23.05 10.93 -10.67
N LYS A 46 -23.13 12.26 -10.73
CA LYS A 46 -21.94 13.14 -10.63
C LYS A 46 -21.24 13.02 -9.28
N ALA A 47 -22.00 12.95 -8.18
CA ALA A 47 -21.45 12.78 -6.84
C ALA A 47 -20.75 11.41 -6.67
N LEU A 48 -21.32 10.34 -7.23
CA LEU A 48 -20.67 9.02 -7.27
C LEU A 48 -19.34 9.07 -8.03
N LEU A 49 -19.32 9.71 -9.21
CA LEU A 49 -18.11 9.87 -10.01
C LEU A 49 -17.02 10.65 -9.25
N ASP A 50 -17.39 11.75 -8.60
CA ASP A 50 -16.46 12.57 -7.81
C ASP A 50 -15.90 11.79 -6.61
N SER A 51 -16.75 10.99 -5.94
CA SER A 51 -16.32 10.12 -4.85
C SER A 51 -15.27 9.10 -5.31
N VAL A 52 -15.50 8.43 -6.45
CA VAL A 52 -14.53 7.46 -6.99
C VAL A 52 -13.21 8.14 -7.36
N ASN A 53 -13.26 9.33 -7.96
CA ASN A 53 -12.06 10.08 -8.30
C ASN A 53 -11.25 10.50 -7.07
N GLN A 54 -11.92 10.90 -5.98
CA GLN A 54 -11.25 11.20 -4.71
C GLN A 54 -10.61 9.95 -4.10
N LEU A 55 -11.35 8.84 -4.03
CA LEU A 55 -10.85 7.58 -3.49
C LEU A 55 -9.70 7.01 -4.33
N GLN A 56 -9.71 7.21 -5.65
CA GLN A 56 -8.61 6.85 -6.54
C GLN A 56 -7.34 7.65 -6.23
N GLN A 57 -7.45 8.93 -5.84
CA GLN A 57 -6.29 9.74 -5.42
C GLN A 57 -5.77 9.29 -4.05
N VAL A 58 -6.68 9.03 -3.10
CA VAL A 58 -6.32 8.47 -1.77
C VAL A 58 -5.56 7.16 -1.96
N GLN A 59 -6.10 6.22 -2.75
CA GLN A 59 -5.43 4.95 -3.03
C GLN A 59 -4.04 5.14 -3.64
N GLN A 60 -3.85 6.07 -4.58
CA GLN A 60 -2.52 6.34 -5.15
C GLN A 60 -1.53 6.85 -4.10
N LYS A 61 -1.98 7.73 -3.21
CA LYS A 61 -1.19 8.23 -2.09
C LYS A 61 -0.77 7.09 -1.16
N GLU A 62 -1.72 6.26 -0.70
CA GLU A 62 -1.43 5.18 0.25
C GLU A 62 -0.45 4.14 -0.33
N TYR A 63 -0.51 3.84 -1.64
CA TYR A 63 0.53 3.01 -2.27
C TYR A 63 1.89 3.72 -2.32
N GLY A 64 1.92 5.03 -2.52
CA GLY A 64 3.15 5.83 -2.41
C GLY A 64 3.79 5.70 -1.02
N ASP A 65 3.00 5.87 0.03
CA ASP A 65 3.44 5.77 1.43
C ASP A 65 3.90 4.33 1.78
N GLN A 66 3.20 3.30 1.25
CA GLN A 66 3.62 1.91 1.36
C GLN A 66 4.99 1.66 0.69
N PHE A 67 5.25 2.23 -0.48
CA PHE A 67 6.54 2.08 -1.16
C PHE A 67 7.66 2.79 -0.40
N GLU A 68 7.41 4.00 0.11
CA GLU A 68 8.37 4.74 0.90
C GLU A 68 8.73 4.00 2.21
N SER A 69 7.73 3.53 2.95
CA SER A 69 7.94 2.77 4.19
C SER A 69 8.68 1.45 3.94
N THR A 70 8.41 0.78 2.83
CA THR A 70 9.13 -0.44 2.41
C THR A 70 10.61 -0.14 2.13
N ASN A 71 10.91 0.93 1.41
CA ASN A 71 12.29 1.34 1.14
C ASN A 71 13.01 1.74 2.42
N SER A 72 12.34 2.46 3.32
CA SER A 72 12.88 2.86 4.62
C SER A 72 13.21 1.64 5.49
N LEU A 73 12.32 0.65 5.55
CA LEU A 73 12.55 -0.60 6.27
C LEU A 73 13.74 -1.39 5.69
N ASN A 74 13.80 -1.58 4.38
CA ASN A 74 14.88 -2.33 3.74
C ASN A 74 16.25 -1.69 4.02
N SER A 75 16.34 -0.37 3.89
CA SER A 75 17.58 0.38 4.13
C SER A 75 18.09 0.24 5.57
N ILE A 76 17.19 0.39 6.57
CA ILE A 76 17.59 0.25 7.97
C ILE A 76 17.89 -1.21 8.32
N TRP A 77 17.14 -2.16 7.77
CA TRP A 77 17.34 -3.57 8.02
C TRP A 77 18.69 -4.06 7.47
N ASP A 78 19.07 -3.67 6.25
CA ASP A 78 20.37 -4.00 5.66
C ASP A 78 21.53 -3.45 6.51
N SER A 79 21.37 -2.23 7.02
CA SER A 79 22.35 -1.57 7.91
C SER A 79 22.46 -2.30 9.25
N ALA A 80 21.33 -2.58 9.90
CA ALA A 80 21.26 -3.30 11.17
C ALA A 80 21.80 -4.73 11.03
N TYR A 81 21.44 -5.43 9.95
CA TYR A 81 21.90 -6.79 9.65
C TYR A 81 23.41 -6.83 9.46
N SER A 82 23.96 -5.91 8.67
CA SER A 82 25.41 -5.83 8.43
C SER A 82 26.20 -5.58 9.70
N GLU A 83 25.74 -4.65 10.55
CA GLU A 83 26.38 -4.35 11.83
C GLU A 83 26.30 -5.52 12.81
N TYR A 84 25.10 -6.09 12.96
CA TYR A 84 24.86 -7.28 13.76
C TYR A 84 25.78 -8.43 13.33
N MET A 85 25.90 -8.70 12.02
CA MET A 85 26.73 -9.78 11.51
C MET A 85 28.22 -9.55 11.77
N ARG A 86 28.70 -8.30 11.73
CA ARG A 86 30.07 -7.96 12.13
C ARG A 86 30.30 -8.29 13.61
N PHE A 87 29.38 -7.90 14.48
CA PHE A 87 29.49 -8.19 15.91
C PHE A 87 29.40 -9.68 16.21
N ILE A 88 28.53 -10.44 15.55
CA ILE A 88 28.44 -11.89 15.70
C ILE A 88 29.76 -12.58 15.32
N LYS A 89 30.36 -12.21 14.18
CA LYS A 89 31.63 -12.78 13.73
C LYS A 89 32.75 -12.53 14.74
N ILE A 90 32.89 -11.30 15.22
CA ILE A 90 33.91 -10.95 16.21
C ILE A 90 33.63 -11.63 17.55
N SER A 91 32.37 -11.68 17.98
CA SER A 91 31.97 -12.31 19.24
C SER A 91 32.30 -13.80 19.25
N ARG A 92 32.08 -14.51 18.14
CA ARG A 92 32.48 -15.91 17.97
C ARG A 92 33.99 -16.11 18.12
N VAL A 93 34.81 -15.17 17.67
CA VAL A 93 36.26 -15.22 17.83
C VAL A 93 36.66 -14.91 19.28
N ALA A 94 36.11 -13.84 19.86
CA ALA A 94 36.44 -13.37 21.20
C ALA A 94 36.00 -14.36 22.31
N LEU A 95 34.92 -15.11 22.06
CA LEU A 95 34.27 -16.01 23.02
C LEU A 95 34.42 -17.49 22.67
N LYS A 96 35.35 -17.85 21.77
CA LYS A 96 35.51 -19.22 21.24
C LYS A 96 35.69 -20.31 22.31
N ASN A 97 36.26 -19.96 23.46
CA ASN A 97 36.51 -20.87 24.58
C ASN A 97 35.46 -20.73 25.70
N GLU A 98 34.47 -19.85 25.54
CA GLU A 98 33.46 -19.51 26.55
C GLU A 98 32.10 -20.06 26.12
N LEU A 99 31.93 -21.38 26.19
CA LEU A 99 30.76 -22.06 25.62
C LEU A 99 29.43 -21.58 26.23
N ALA A 100 29.38 -21.40 27.55
CA ALA A 100 28.19 -20.92 28.25
C ALA A 100 27.80 -19.49 27.83
N ILE A 101 28.80 -18.60 27.71
CA ILE A 101 28.59 -17.21 27.26
C ILE A 101 28.14 -17.20 25.80
N SER A 102 28.79 -17.98 24.93
CA SER A 102 28.43 -18.09 23.52
C SER A 102 27.00 -18.59 23.31
N GLN A 103 26.56 -19.55 24.12
CA GLN A 103 25.19 -20.04 24.11
C GLN A 103 24.20 -18.97 24.57
N LYS A 104 24.49 -18.26 25.68
CA LYS A 104 23.66 -17.17 26.20
C LYS A 104 23.44 -16.07 25.16
N LEU A 105 24.51 -15.67 24.45
CA LEU A 105 24.46 -14.68 23.37
C LEU A 105 23.81 -15.19 22.08
N GLY A 106 23.46 -16.48 22.00
CA GLY A 106 22.88 -17.08 20.79
C GLY A 106 23.86 -17.13 19.62
N LEU A 107 25.17 -17.25 19.87
CA LEU A 107 26.20 -17.26 18.81
C LEU A 107 26.24 -18.57 18.03
N ASN A 108 25.67 -19.63 18.58
CA ASN A 108 25.69 -20.97 18.00
C ASN A 108 24.68 -21.11 16.85
N GLY A 109 25.04 -21.92 15.85
CA GLY A 109 24.17 -22.23 14.72
C GLY A 109 24.00 -21.11 13.69
N GLU A 110 23.18 -21.41 12.69
CA GLU A 110 22.92 -20.50 11.57
C GLU A 110 22.10 -19.28 11.98
N ARG A 111 22.23 -18.21 11.19
CA ARG A 111 21.40 -17.01 11.35
C ARG A 111 20.12 -17.18 10.59
N LYS A 112 19.01 -16.75 11.20
CA LYS A 112 17.69 -16.82 10.56
C LYS A 112 17.64 -15.79 9.43
N SER A 113 17.12 -16.22 8.27
CA SER A 113 16.90 -15.37 7.10
C SER A 113 15.58 -14.60 7.15
N SER A 114 14.57 -15.12 7.85
CA SER A 114 13.30 -14.44 8.08
C SER A 114 13.50 -13.20 8.96
N PHE A 115 12.77 -12.11 8.68
CA PHE A 115 12.77 -10.89 9.50
C PHE A 115 12.54 -11.18 11.00
N SER A 116 11.47 -11.89 11.34
CA SER A 116 11.11 -12.20 12.74
C SER A 116 12.18 -13.02 13.45
N GLY A 117 12.71 -14.04 12.79
CA GLY A 117 13.80 -14.87 13.32
C GLY A 117 15.09 -14.08 13.52
N TRP A 118 15.46 -13.22 12.58
CA TRP A 118 16.63 -12.34 12.71
C TRP A 118 16.44 -11.35 13.87
N LEU A 119 15.28 -10.68 13.94
CA LEU A 119 14.97 -9.68 14.96
C LEU A 119 15.07 -10.27 16.36
N ALA A 120 14.51 -11.46 16.58
CA ALA A 120 14.60 -12.17 17.84
C ALA A 120 16.07 -12.48 18.23
N GLN A 121 16.87 -12.98 17.29
CA GLN A 121 18.29 -13.27 17.53
C GLN A 121 19.11 -12.00 17.81
N ALA A 122 18.83 -10.90 17.10
CA ALA A 122 19.52 -9.64 17.27
C ALA A 122 19.20 -9.02 18.64
N LYS A 123 17.93 -8.96 19.01
CA LYS A 123 17.49 -8.48 20.34
C LYS A 123 18.11 -9.27 21.47
N GLN A 124 18.08 -10.62 21.39
CA GLN A 124 18.70 -11.48 22.39
C GLN A 124 20.21 -11.19 22.52
N PHE A 125 20.92 -11.05 21.40
CA PHE A 125 22.35 -10.78 21.40
C PHE A 125 22.67 -9.45 22.11
N TYR A 126 22.04 -8.34 21.69
CA TYR A 126 22.32 -7.03 22.26
C TYR A 126 21.92 -6.93 23.74
N PHE A 127 20.76 -7.48 24.11
CA PHE A 127 20.31 -7.53 25.50
C PHE A 127 21.32 -8.26 26.39
N ASN A 128 21.74 -9.46 25.99
CA ASN A 128 22.67 -10.27 26.79
C ASN A 128 24.09 -9.72 26.80
N ALA A 129 24.55 -9.11 25.70
CA ALA A 129 25.89 -8.53 25.62
C ALA A 129 26.03 -7.27 26.48
N LEU A 130 25.01 -6.42 26.52
CA LEU A 130 25.01 -5.20 27.35
C LEU A 130 24.82 -5.49 28.84
N ALA A 131 24.22 -6.62 29.20
CA ALA A 131 23.98 -7.01 30.59
C ALA A 131 25.15 -7.76 31.25
N ASP A 132 26.23 -8.08 30.52
CA ASP A 132 27.30 -8.95 30.99
C ASP A 132 28.68 -8.27 30.91
N ALA A 133 29.23 -7.89 32.07
CA ALA A 133 30.51 -7.19 32.15
C ALA A 133 31.69 -7.99 31.57
N THR A 134 31.63 -9.34 31.64
CA THR A 134 32.67 -10.19 31.06
C THR A 134 32.63 -10.14 29.54
N VAL A 135 31.42 -10.13 28.96
CA VAL A 135 31.22 -9.96 27.52
C VAL A 135 31.71 -8.59 27.07
N LEU A 136 31.32 -7.52 27.76
CA LEU A 136 31.75 -6.16 27.44
C LEU A 136 33.27 -6.04 27.45
N SER A 137 33.93 -6.57 28.47
CA SER A 137 35.40 -6.57 28.57
C SER A 137 36.05 -7.29 27.38
N LYS A 138 35.60 -8.51 27.07
CA LYS A 138 36.16 -9.32 25.97
C LYS A 138 35.91 -8.70 24.60
N LEU A 139 34.72 -8.18 24.35
CA LEU A 139 34.37 -7.52 23.08
C LEU A 139 35.12 -6.19 22.91
N SER A 140 35.35 -5.45 23.99
CA SER A 140 36.13 -4.21 23.97
C SER A 140 37.58 -4.43 23.54
N SER A 141 38.19 -5.57 23.90
CA SER A 141 39.53 -5.96 23.41
C SER A 141 39.61 -6.10 21.88
N PHE A 142 38.47 -6.31 21.21
CA PHE A 142 38.35 -6.34 19.74
C PHE A 142 37.76 -5.05 19.15
N GLY A 143 37.69 -3.97 19.94
CA GLY A 143 37.19 -2.67 19.50
C GLY A 143 35.67 -2.56 19.41
N ILE A 144 34.91 -3.53 19.94
CA ILE A 144 33.46 -3.44 20.13
C ILE A 144 33.21 -2.90 21.53
N THR A 145 33.02 -1.58 21.62
CA THR A 145 32.73 -0.90 22.89
C THR A 145 31.25 -1.02 23.26
N GLN A 146 30.91 -0.76 24.53
CA GLN A 146 29.52 -0.66 24.96
C GLN A 146 28.72 0.31 24.10
N ALA A 147 29.27 1.49 23.79
CA ALA A 147 28.64 2.48 22.92
C ALA A 147 28.30 1.93 21.52
N LYS A 148 29.16 1.07 20.94
CA LYS A 148 28.87 0.42 19.65
C LYS A 148 27.76 -0.62 19.77
N LEU A 149 27.70 -1.36 20.88
CA LEU A 149 26.62 -2.30 21.14
C LEU A 149 25.29 -1.58 21.35
N GLU A 150 25.28 -0.45 22.07
CA GLU A 150 24.10 0.40 22.23
C GLU A 150 23.63 0.97 20.89
N ALA A 151 24.55 1.49 20.06
CA ALA A 151 24.21 1.95 18.71
C ALA A 151 23.60 0.83 17.84
N GLY A 152 24.17 -0.38 17.89
CA GLY A 152 23.63 -1.54 17.18
C GLY A 152 22.25 -1.96 17.69
N LYS A 153 22.03 -1.90 19.02
CA LYS A 153 20.71 -2.13 19.63
C LYS A 153 19.68 -1.12 19.11
N THR A 154 20.03 0.16 19.08
CA THR A 154 19.16 1.22 18.55
C THR A 154 18.78 0.95 17.10
N LEU A 155 19.71 0.54 16.23
CA LEU A 155 19.40 0.19 14.84
C LEU A 155 18.37 -0.96 14.73
N VAL A 156 18.46 -1.95 15.61
CA VAL A 156 17.51 -3.08 15.66
C VAL A 156 16.12 -2.61 16.13
N GLU A 157 16.06 -1.73 17.13
CA GLU A 157 14.81 -1.16 17.64
C GLU A 157 14.15 -0.23 16.59
N GLU A 158 14.94 0.57 15.88
CA GLU A 158 14.47 1.37 14.74
C GLU A 158 13.94 0.48 13.61
N THR A 159 14.61 -0.63 13.31
CA THR A 159 14.16 -1.60 12.29
C THR A 159 12.79 -2.18 12.66
N GLU A 160 12.57 -2.54 13.91
CA GLU A 160 11.26 -3.02 14.38
C GLU A 160 10.17 -1.95 14.24
N SER A 161 10.47 -0.70 14.63
CA SER A 161 9.54 0.43 14.47
C SER A 161 9.17 0.67 13.00
N LYS A 162 10.16 0.63 12.09
CA LYS A 162 9.94 0.76 10.65
C LYS A 162 9.11 -0.40 10.08
N ASN A 163 9.28 -1.61 10.60
CA ASN A 163 8.44 -2.74 10.21
C ASN A 163 6.98 -2.52 10.63
N ALA A 164 6.73 -2.01 11.85
CA ALA A 164 5.38 -1.70 12.30
C ALA A 164 4.70 -0.62 11.42
N ILE A 165 5.46 0.41 11.01
CA ILE A 165 4.98 1.42 10.07
C ILE A 165 4.65 0.77 8.73
N GLN A 166 5.55 -0.02 8.15
CA GLN A 166 5.29 -0.68 6.86
C GLN A 166 4.02 -1.56 6.88
N GLU A 167 3.79 -2.30 7.97
CA GLU A 167 2.58 -3.12 8.12
C GLU A 167 1.30 -2.26 8.21
N LYS A 168 1.37 -1.09 8.86
CA LYS A 168 0.28 -0.11 8.89
C LYS A 168 -0.03 0.41 7.48
N GLU A 169 0.98 0.89 6.75
CA GLU A 169 0.80 1.45 5.40
C GLU A 169 0.28 0.39 4.39
N LYS A 170 0.70 -0.87 4.53
CA LYS A 170 0.11 -1.99 3.75
C LYS A 170 -1.39 -2.14 4.01
N GLY A 171 -1.80 -2.03 5.27
CA GLY A 171 -3.22 -2.09 5.65
C GLY A 171 -4.01 -0.91 5.07
N GLU A 172 -3.48 0.30 5.15
CA GLU A 172 -4.10 1.51 4.60
C GLU A 172 -4.24 1.45 3.07
N ALA A 173 -3.22 0.97 2.35
CA ALA A 173 -3.29 0.76 0.91
C ALA A 173 -4.33 -0.29 0.49
N GLN A 174 -4.49 -1.36 1.28
CA GLN A 174 -5.53 -2.38 1.08
C GLN A 174 -6.93 -1.82 1.32
N GLN A 175 -7.11 -1.06 2.42
CA GLN A 175 -8.38 -0.43 2.75
C GLN A 175 -8.79 0.58 1.68
N ALA A 176 -7.88 1.45 1.22
CA ALA A 176 -8.14 2.41 0.17
C ALA A 176 -8.50 1.74 -1.17
N THR A 177 -7.93 0.57 -1.46
CA THR A 177 -8.30 -0.25 -2.62
C THR A 177 -9.76 -0.72 -2.50
N LEU A 178 -10.14 -1.28 -1.35
CA LEU A 178 -11.50 -1.76 -1.09
C LEU A 178 -12.53 -0.64 -1.18
N GLU A 179 -12.25 0.52 -0.57
CA GLU A 179 -13.15 1.68 -0.59
C GLU A 179 -13.37 2.20 -2.01
N ARG A 180 -12.29 2.36 -2.79
CA ARG A 180 -12.36 2.77 -4.18
C ARG A 180 -13.18 1.78 -5.01
N ASP A 181 -12.91 0.48 -4.86
CA ASP A 181 -13.58 -0.54 -5.68
C ASP A 181 -15.08 -0.60 -5.36
N ASN A 182 -15.47 -0.51 -4.08
CA ASN A 182 -16.87 -0.42 -3.68
C ASN A 182 -17.57 0.82 -4.27
N ALA A 183 -16.91 1.99 -4.24
CA ALA A 183 -17.47 3.20 -4.83
C ALA A 183 -17.56 3.10 -6.37
N ALA A 184 -16.59 2.45 -7.01
CA ALA A 184 -16.59 2.23 -8.45
C ALA A 184 -17.72 1.29 -8.87
N ASP A 185 -18.00 0.24 -8.09
CA ASP A 185 -19.12 -0.66 -8.32
C ASP A 185 -20.46 0.09 -8.24
N GLN A 186 -20.66 0.94 -7.22
CA GLN A 186 -21.85 1.78 -7.12
C GLN A 186 -22.02 2.74 -8.31
N LEU A 187 -20.94 3.39 -8.74
CA LEU A 187 -20.95 4.24 -9.93
C LEU A 187 -21.31 3.42 -11.18
N PHE A 188 -20.74 2.23 -11.36
CA PHE A 188 -20.96 1.44 -12.57
C PHE A 188 -22.34 0.79 -12.61
N GLU A 189 -22.94 0.47 -11.47
CA GLU A 189 -24.35 0.09 -11.39
C GLU A 189 -25.23 1.27 -11.82
N TRP A 190 -25.01 2.47 -11.26
CA TRP A 190 -25.76 3.66 -11.65
C TRP A 190 -25.59 3.99 -13.14
N VAL A 191 -24.37 3.92 -13.67
CA VAL A 191 -24.09 4.17 -15.09
C VAL A 191 -24.75 3.11 -15.96
N ALA A 192 -24.77 1.83 -15.57
CA ALA A 192 -25.43 0.79 -16.35
C ALA A 192 -26.92 1.08 -16.54
N ASP A 193 -27.62 1.44 -15.46
CA ASP A 193 -29.03 1.83 -15.51
C ASP A 193 -29.23 3.12 -16.33
N PHE A 194 -28.36 4.11 -16.14
CA PHE A 194 -28.39 5.36 -16.89
C PHE A 194 -28.27 5.13 -18.40
N ILE A 195 -27.34 4.29 -18.82
CA ILE A 195 -27.12 3.99 -20.25
C ILE A 195 -28.35 3.31 -20.86
N VAL A 196 -28.99 2.38 -20.14
CA VAL A 196 -30.23 1.74 -20.61
C VAL A 196 -31.34 2.77 -20.79
N VAL A 197 -31.52 3.67 -19.82
CA VAL A 197 -32.54 4.72 -19.94
C VAL A 197 -32.20 5.73 -21.02
N ALA A 198 -30.93 6.11 -21.18
CA ALA A 198 -30.49 6.99 -22.27
C ALA A 198 -30.79 6.39 -23.65
N HIS A 199 -30.61 5.08 -23.83
CA HIS A 199 -31.00 4.39 -25.07
C HIS A 199 -32.49 4.50 -25.38
N ILE A 200 -33.34 4.44 -24.35
CA ILE A 200 -34.80 4.54 -24.49
C ILE A 200 -35.21 6.00 -24.75
N ALA A 201 -34.71 6.93 -23.93
CA ALA A 201 -35.08 8.35 -24.01
C ALA A 201 -34.61 9.03 -25.31
N LEU A 202 -33.51 8.56 -25.89
CA LEU A 202 -32.90 9.11 -27.11
C LEU A 202 -33.16 8.22 -28.33
N GLU A 203 -34.19 7.36 -28.28
CA GLU A 203 -34.55 6.50 -29.40
C GLU A 203 -34.82 7.33 -30.67
N GLY A 204 -34.28 6.89 -31.81
CA GLY A 204 -34.36 7.62 -33.08
C GLY A 204 -33.43 8.84 -33.19
N LYS A 205 -32.63 9.16 -32.16
CA LYS A 205 -31.68 10.29 -32.13
C LYS A 205 -30.22 9.82 -31.92
N PRO A 206 -29.62 9.09 -32.88
CA PRO A 206 -28.30 8.49 -32.71
C PRO A 206 -27.19 9.51 -32.44
N GLN A 207 -27.27 10.72 -32.99
CA GLN A 207 -26.29 11.78 -32.73
C GLN A 207 -26.28 12.23 -31.26
N LEU A 208 -27.41 12.15 -30.56
CA LEU A 208 -27.46 12.48 -29.12
C LEU A 208 -26.86 11.37 -28.27
N LEU A 209 -27.02 10.10 -28.66
CA LEU A 209 -26.34 8.97 -28.01
C LEU A 209 -24.82 9.04 -28.17
N GLU A 210 -24.34 9.42 -29.36
CA GLU A 210 -22.91 9.62 -29.60
C GLU A 210 -22.31 10.72 -28.72
N LYS A 211 -23.05 11.80 -28.44
CA LYS A 211 -22.62 12.82 -27.47
C LYS A 211 -22.39 12.22 -26.09
N LEU A 212 -23.21 11.26 -25.65
CA LEU A 212 -23.02 10.56 -24.38
C LEU A 212 -21.85 9.55 -24.39
N GLY A 213 -21.14 9.41 -25.52
CA GLY A 213 -20.12 8.37 -25.70
C GLY A 213 -20.72 6.97 -25.88
N ILE A 214 -22.02 6.89 -26.16
CA ILE A 214 -22.75 5.64 -26.34
C ILE A 214 -22.75 5.31 -27.84
N VAL A 215 -21.81 4.47 -28.25
CA VAL A 215 -21.73 4.03 -29.64
C VAL A 215 -22.77 2.93 -29.88
N GLN A 216 -23.73 3.17 -30.77
CA GLN A 216 -24.55 2.08 -31.32
C GLN A 216 -23.62 1.11 -32.06
N ARG A 217 -23.60 -0.16 -31.65
CA ARG A 217 -23.00 -1.20 -32.50
C ARG A 217 -23.87 -1.29 -33.75
N SER A 218 -23.29 -0.90 -34.88
CA SER A 218 -23.83 -1.12 -36.22
C SER A 218 -23.95 -2.62 -36.52
#